data_AF-A0A960SXS2-F1
#
_entry.id   AF-A0A960SXS2-F1
#
_cell.length_a   1.000
_cell.length_b   1.000
_cell.length_c   1.000
_cell.angle_alpha   90.00
_cell.angle_beta   90.00
_cell.angle_gamma   90.00
#
_symmetry.space_group_name_H-M   'P 1'
#
loop_
_entity.id
_entity.type
_entity.pdbx_description
1 polymer ?
#
loop_
_entity_poly.entity_id
_entity_poly.type
_entity_poly.pdbx_seq_one_letter_code
_entity_poly.pdbx_strand_id
1 'polypeptide(L)'
;HDTTDGFDLHPKEKEEVGRRVSLLARKNVYGRDIVAEGPRMVSTAVKGDRLTVTMDQEPVAASGKRIRGFEIAGEDGDFRNADAVIRGRDVELRADGVPNPATVRYAWGAMPDANLTNQAGLPAVPFRTDTRDPETPGFQPLPTFHRIETPRYSLETGRGGKVASLIAGGTEFLSREPGGGTWVPGGFGPRNLGFTKTVGPRRIALTDGGAELELACRNESMAWSFTNRGGDPIELHVALSPEVEVAADGFSATLTRNGVRIEVGGITRVEDHRLVVSAPGHGVSRLDFTFR
;
A
#
# COMPACT_ATOMS: atom_id res chain seq x y z
N HIS A 1 2.87 18.76 -7.01
CA HIS A 1 3.15 17.98 -5.79
C HIS A 1 2.47 18.67 -4.61
N ASP A 2 1.88 17.89 -3.70
CA ASP A 2 1.46 18.41 -2.38
C ASP A 2 2.69 18.98 -1.66
N THR A 3 2.49 20.11 -0.99
CA THR A 3 3.52 20.96 -0.36
C THR A 3 3.68 20.65 1.13
N THR A 4 2.98 19.63 1.61
CA THR A 4 3.11 19.10 2.97
C THR A 4 4.19 18.01 2.98
N ASP A 5 4.94 17.91 4.09
CA ASP A 5 5.92 16.84 4.31
C ASP A 5 5.30 15.61 4.99
N GLY A 6 3.98 15.60 5.09
CA GLY A 6 3.19 14.55 5.71
C GLY A 6 3.14 14.55 7.23
N PHE A 7 3.72 15.55 7.90
CA PHE A 7 3.64 15.68 9.37
C PHE A 7 3.08 17.03 9.80
N ASP A 8 3.13 18.03 8.92
CA ASP A 8 2.58 19.37 9.15
C ASP A 8 1.48 19.70 8.14
N LEU A 9 0.26 19.92 8.63
CA LEU A 9 -0.88 20.41 7.82
C LEU A 9 -0.66 21.86 7.37
N HIS A 10 0.34 22.56 7.90
CA HIS A 10 0.84 23.81 7.35
C HIS A 10 1.91 23.51 6.30
N PRO A 11 1.59 23.61 5.00
CA PRO A 11 2.60 23.40 3.97
C PRO A 11 3.77 24.35 4.17
N LYS A 12 4.99 23.80 4.16
CA LYS A 12 6.23 24.58 4.25
C LYS A 12 6.41 25.41 2.98
N GLU A 13 6.05 24.82 1.83
CA GLU A 13 6.15 25.44 0.50
C GLU A 13 4.92 26.29 0.15
N LYS A 14 4.66 27.34 0.94
CA LYS A 14 3.53 28.27 0.71
C LYS A 14 3.63 29.03 -0.61
N GLU A 15 4.86 29.26 -1.09
CA GLU A 15 5.12 29.94 -2.35
C GLU A 15 4.51 29.18 -3.53
N GLU A 16 4.64 27.86 -3.56
CA GLU A 16 4.11 27.04 -4.63
C GLU A 16 2.56 27.04 -4.64
N VAL A 17 1.93 27.07 -3.47
CA VAL A 17 0.48 27.27 -3.35
C VAL A 17 0.08 28.63 -3.92
N GLY A 18 0.77 29.70 -3.53
CA GLY A 18 0.54 31.05 -4.03
C GLY A 18 0.75 31.17 -5.55
N ARG A 19 1.79 30.51 -6.08
CA ARG A 19 2.07 30.45 -7.52
C ARG A 19 0.92 29.83 -8.30
N ARG A 20 0.39 28.68 -7.84
CA ARG A 20 -0.75 28.00 -8.50
C ARG A 20 -2.01 28.87 -8.49
N VAL A 21 -2.32 29.51 -7.36
CA VAL A 21 -3.46 30.44 -7.26
C VAL A 21 -3.26 31.65 -8.18
N SER A 22 -2.04 32.19 -8.26
CA SER A 22 -1.71 33.29 -9.18
C SER A 22 -1.93 32.90 -10.65
N LEU A 23 -1.53 31.70 -11.06
CA LEU A 23 -1.77 31.20 -12.41
C LEU A 23 -3.27 31.14 -12.73
N LEU A 24 -4.08 30.60 -11.80
CA LEU A 24 -5.53 30.54 -11.96
C LEU A 24 -6.15 31.95 -12.09
N ALA A 25 -5.73 32.90 -11.25
CA ALA A 25 -6.22 34.28 -11.34
C ALA A 25 -5.83 34.93 -12.68
N ARG A 26 -4.58 34.76 -13.12
CA ARG A 26 -4.09 35.29 -14.41
C ARG A 26 -4.88 34.74 -15.59
N LYS A 27 -5.20 33.44 -15.60
CA LYS A 27 -6.01 32.81 -16.65
C LYS A 27 -7.48 33.26 -16.57
N ASN A 28 -8.13 33.08 -15.42
CA ASN A 28 -9.58 33.17 -15.30
C ASN A 28 -10.11 34.59 -15.07
N VAL A 29 -9.33 35.46 -14.42
CA VAL A 29 -9.75 36.85 -14.10
C VAL A 29 -9.14 37.83 -15.09
N TYR A 30 -7.86 37.66 -15.41
CA TYR A 30 -7.12 38.59 -16.28
C TYR A 30 -7.05 38.14 -17.75
N GLY A 31 -7.71 37.04 -18.12
CA GLY A 31 -7.84 36.56 -19.50
C GLY A 31 -6.50 36.23 -20.18
N ARG A 32 -5.47 35.88 -19.40
CA ARG A 32 -4.17 35.52 -19.97
C ARG A 32 -4.21 34.11 -20.54
N ASP A 33 -3.69 33.95 -21.75
CA ASP A 33 -3.49 32.65 -22.37
C ASP A 33 -2.24 31.97 -21.78
N ILE A 34 -2.43 31.28 -20.65
CA ILE A 34 -1.39 30.56 -19.92
C ILE A 34 -1.91 29.22 -19.38
N VAL A 35 -1.00 28.28 -19.20
CA VAL A 35 -1.30 27.01 -18.51
C VAL A 35 -1.44 27.28 -17.00
N ALA A 36 -2.62 27.02 -16.47
CA ALA A 36 -2.94 27.26 -15.06
C ALA A 36 -3.58 26.07 -14.33
N GLU A 37 -3.83 24.97 -15.04
CA GLU A 37 -4.48 23.78 -14.49
C GLU A 37 -3.70 22.52 -14.86
N GLY A 38 -3.68 21.54 -13.95
CA GLY A 38 -3.11 20.22 -14.21
C GLY A 38 -4.13 19.25 -14.82
N PRO A 39 -3.70 18.02 -15.12
CA PRO A 39 -4.54 17.01 -15.79
C PRO A 39 -5.80 16.66 -15.00
N ARG A 40 -6.92 16.46 -15.70
CA ARG A 40 -8.20 16.04 -15.14
C ARG A 40 -8.66 14.75 -15.79
N MET A 41 -9.25 13.84 -15.01
CA MET A 41 -9.89 12.64 -15.55
C MET A 41 -11.10 13.03 -16.41
N VAL A 42 -11.20 12.40 -17.58
CA VAL A 42 -12.33 12.52 -18.51
C VAL A 42 -13.20 11.27 -18.47
N SER A 43 -12.59 10.09 -18.53
CA SER A 43 -13.30 8.82 -18.60
C SER A 43 -12.44 7.65 -18.12
N THR A 44 -13.09 6.52 -17.87
CA THR A 44 -12.42 5.25 -17.61
C THR A 44 -12.94 4.15 -18.51
N ALA A 45 -12.08 3.21 -18.88
CA ALA A 45 -12.44 2.01 -19.63
C ALA A 45 -11.76 0.79 -19.02
N VAL A 46 -12.41 -0.38 -19.09
CA VAL A 46 -11.85 -1.64 -18.58
C VAL A 46 -11.66 -2.60 -19.73
N LYS A 47 -10.50 -3.28 -19.78
CA LYS A 47 -10.20 -4.33 -20.75
C LYS A 47 -9.38 -5.43 -20.09
N GLY A 48 -10.02 -6.57 -19.80
CA GLY A 48 -9.38 -7.67 -19.07
C GLY A 48 -9.00 -7.22 -17.64
N ASP A 49 -7.74 -7.44 -17.26
CA ASP A 49 -7.19 -7.09 -15.94
C ASP A 49 -6.68 -5.64 -15.85
N ARG A 50 -7.03 -4.79 -16.83
CA ARG A 50 -6.55 -3.41 -16.93
C ARG A 50 -7.69 -2.40 -16.90
N LEU A 51 -7.46 -1.31 -16.19
CA LEU A 51 -8.32 -0.13 -16.17
C LEU A 51 -7.55 1.05 -16.78
N THR A 52 -8.08 1.64 -17.83
CA THR A 52 -7.51 2.83 -18.46
C THR A 52 -8.24 4.07 -17.96
N VAL A 53 -7.49 5.06 -17.51
CA VAL A 53 -7.97 6.41 -17.19
C VAL A 53 -7.56 7.35 -18.31
N THR A 54 -8.52 7.97 -18.99
CA THR A 54 -8.24 9.01 -19.99
C THR A 54 -8.25 10.37 -19.33
N MET A 55 -7.18 11.14 -19.54
CA MET A 55 -7.03 12.50 -19.04
C MET A 55 -7.36 13.53 -20.14
N ASP A 56 -7.69 14.77 -19.74
CA ASP A 56 -7.96 15.88 -20.67
C ASP A 56 -6.71 16.33 -21.43
N GLN A 57 -5.56 16.22 -20.78
CA GLN A 57 -4.22 16.50 -21.30
C GLN A 57 -3.24 15.39 -20.90
N GLU A 58 -2.11 15.29 -21.60
CA GLU A 58 -1.07 14.30 -21.30
C GLU A 58 -0.47 14.53 -19.90
N PRO A 59 -0.59 13.57 -18.97
CA PRO A 59 0.09 13.64 -17.69
C PRO A 59 1.55 13.21 -17.82
N VAL A 60 2.36 13.58 -16.83
CA VAL A 60 3.73 13.10 -16.64
C VAL A 60 3.95 12.78 -15.17
N ALA A 61 4.88 11.87 -14.90
CA ALA A 61 5.34 11.61 -13.54
C ALA A 61 6.32 12.70 -13.10
N ALA A 62 6.04 13.37 -11.99
CA ALA A 62 6.95 14.33 -11.41
C ALA A 62 8.33 13.68 -11.15
N SER A 63 9.39 14.34 -11.62
CA SER A 63 10.79 13.91 -11.49
C SER A 63 11.15 12.57 -12.16
N GLY A 64 10.38 12.09 -13.15
CA GLY A 64 10.73 10.89 -13.94
C GLY A 64 10.72 9.58 -13.14
N LYS A 65 10.04 9.57 -11.98
CA LYS A 65 9.92 8.41 -11.08
C LYS A 65 8.73 7.52 -11.49
N ARG A 66 8.64 6.32 -10.88
CA ARG A 66 7.44 5.48 -10.91
C ARG A 66 6.19 6.30 -10.55
N ILE A 67 5.11 6.08 -11.28
CA ILE A 67 3.81 6.73 -11.05
C ILE A 67 3.19 6.16 -9.76
N ARG A 68 2.65 7.05 -8.91
CA ARG A 68 2.05 6.73 -7.62
C ARG A 68 0.72 7.46 -7.45
N GLY A 69 -0.06 7.00 -6.48
CA GLY A 69 -1.31 7.64 -6.08
C GLY A 69 -2.55 7.08 -6.77
N PHE A 70 -2.42 6.04 -7.61
CA PHE A 70 -3.54 5.30 -8.15
C PHE A 70 -3.86 4.08 -7.30
N GLU A 71 -5.14 3.90 -7.01
CA GLU A 71 -5.67 2.69 -6.41
C GLU A 71 -6.83 2.18 -7.27
N ILE A 72 -6.93 0.87 -7.47
CA ILE A 72 -8.06 0.24 -8.17
C ILE A 72 -8.64 -0.89 -7.33
N ALA A 73 -9.94 -1.12 -7.48
CA ALA A 73 -10.67 -2.22 -6.84
C ALA A 73 -11.60 -2.91 -7.84
N GLY A 74 -11.96 -4.16 -7.54
CA GLY A 74 -13.07 -4.83 -8.21
C GLY A 74 -14.42 -4.40 -7.64
N GLU A 75 -15.44 -5.23 -7.88
CA GLU A 75 -16.76 -5.02 -7.27
C GLU A 75 -16.73 -5.11 -5.73
N ASP A 76 -15.78 -5.89 -5.19
CA ASP A 76 -15.52 -6.05 -3.75
C ASP A 76 -15.21 -4.74 -3.02
N GLY A 77 -14.67 -3.75 -3.74
CA GLY A 77 -14.23 -2.48 -3.14
C GLY A 77 -12.94 -2.56 -2.33
N ASP A 78 -12.17 -3.64 -2.48
CA ASP A 78 -10.84 -3.76 -1.86
C ASP A 78 -9.81 -3.05 -2.74
N PHE A 79 -9.58 -1.75 -2.48
CA PHE A 79 -8.64 -0.93 -3.23
C PHE A 79 -7.19 -1.36 -3.00
N ARG A 80 -6.45 -1.49 -4.10
CA ARG A 80 -5.01 -1.80 -4.11
C ARG A 80 -4.24 -0.81 -4.96
N ASN A 81 -2.99 -0.54 -4.60
CA ASN A 81 -2.09 0.29 -5.41
C ASN A 81 -1.96 -0.28 -6.81
N ALA A 82 -2.19 0.58 -7.80
CA ALA A 82 -2.03 0.21 -9.20
C ALA A 82 -0.65 0.60 -9.72
N ASP A 83 0.00 -0.33 -10.42
CA ASP A 83 1.02 0.03 -11.39
C ASP A 83 0.36 0.79 -12.52
N ALA A 84 1.02 1.86 -12.95
CA ALA A 84 0.51 2.79 -13.93
C ALA A 84 1.52 3.01 -15.06
N VAL A 85 1.01 3.07 -16.30
CA VAL A 85 1.80 3.36 -17.51
C VAL A 85 1.08 4.44 -18.32
N ILE A 86 1.80 5.52 -18.65
CA ILE A 86 1.26 6.62 -19.47
C ILE A 86 1.43 6.29 -20.96
N ARG A 87 0.36 6.49 -21.74
CA ARG A 87 0.27 6.34 -23.19
C ARG A 87 -0.45 7.57 -23.76
N GLY A 88 0.30 8.65 -23.97
CA GLY A 88 -0.29 9.94 -24.32
C GLY A 88 -1.22 10.43 -23.21
N ARG A 89 -2.52 10.60 -23.50
CA ARG A 89 -3.51 11.01 -22.50
C ARG A 89 -4.05 9.88 -21.63
N ASP A 90 -3.77 8.63 -22.00
CA ASP A 90 -4.27 7.47 -21.28
C ASP A 90 -3.27 7.00 -20.23
N VAL A 91 -3.77 6.66 -19.04
CA VAL A 91 -3.02 6.01 -17.97
C VAL A 91 -3.60 4.62 -17.78
N GLU A 92 -2.83 3.62 -18.18
CA GLU A 92 -3.22 2.23 -18.03
C GLU A 92 -2.81 1.71 -16.66
N LEU A 93 -3.77 1.17 -15.92
CA LEU A 93 -3.63 0.72 -14.54
C LEU A 93 -3.78 -0.79 -14.45
N ARG A 94 -2.95 -1.41 -13.61
CA ARG A 94 -3.05 -2.81 -13.23
C ARG A 94 -2.63 -2.97 -11.78
N ALA A 95 -3.33 -3.80 -11.03
CA ALA A 95 -2.95 -4.16 -9.67
C ALA A 95 -3.05 -5.66 -9.55
N ASP A 96 -1.99 -6.30 -9.07
CA ASP A 96 -2.03 -7.72 -8.78
C ASP A 96 -3.19 -7.99 -7.77
N GLY A 97 -3.86 -9.15 -7.90
CA GLY A 97 -5.01 -9.49 -7.06
C GLY A 97 -6.33 -8.78 -7.43
N VAL A 98 -6.32 -7.85 -8.38
CA VAL A 98 -7.53 -7.21 -8.92
C VAL A 98 -7.74 -7.67 -10.38
N PRO A 99 -8.15 -8.93 -10.62
CA PRO A 99 -8.25 -9.48 -11.98
C PRO A 99 -9.39 -8.86 -12.80
N ASN A 100 -10.38 -8.26 -12.14
CA ASN A 100 -11.53 -7.59 -12.77
C ASN A 100 -11.71 -6.19 -12.15
N PRO A 101 -10.91 -5.19 -12.55
CA PRO A 101 -11.02 -3.85 -11.97
C PRO A 101 -12.32 -3.17 -12.40
N ALA A 102 -13.03 -2.58 -11.44
CA ALA A 102 -14.31 -1.89 -11.64
C ALA A 102 -14.24 -0.40 -11.32
N THR A 103 -13.33 0.01 -10.44
CA THR A 103 -13.23 1.41 -10.00
C THR A 103 -11.78 1.82 -9.75
N VAL A 104 -11.54 3.13 -9.80
CA VAL A 104 -10.25 3.76 -9.60
C VAL A 104 -10.39 4.99 -8.70
N ARG A 105 -9.35 5.22 -7.91
CA ARG A 105 -9.10 6.43 -7.15
C ARG A 105 -7.73 6.98 -7.51
N TYR A 106 -7.62 8.30 -7.59
CA TYR A 106 -6.34 8.99 -7.73
C TYR A 106 -6.22 10.09 -6.68
N ALA A 107 -5.07 10.10 -6.00
CA ALA A 107 -4.76 11.04 -4.93
C ALA A 107 -5.86 11.10 -3.85
N TRP A 108 -6.44 9.95 -3.51
CA TRP A 108 -7.51 9.83 -2.53
C TRP A 108 -6.93 9.59 -1.13
N GLY A 109 -7.21 10.49 -0.20
CA GLY A 109 -6.71 10.45 1.18
C GLY A 109 -6.40 11.86 1.69
N ALA A 110 -6.20 11.99 3.00
CA ALA A 110 -5.86 13.28 3.62
C ALA A 110 -4.50 13.84 3.15
N MET A 111 -3.57 12.94 2.81
CA MET A 111 -2.21 13.25 2.34
C MET A 111 -1.78 12.19 1.31
N PRO A 112 -2.20 12.32 0.05
CA PRO A 112 -1.93 11.31 -0.95
C PRO A 112 -0.46 11.32 -1.41
N ASP A 113 0.20 10.16 -1.45
CA ASP A 113 1.47 10.00 -2.18
C ASP A 113 1.19 9.87 -3.69
N ALA A 114 0.93 11.01 -4.32
CA ALA A 114 0.57 11.11 -5.72
C ALA A 114 1.52 12.06 -6.46
N ASN A 115 1.89 11.70 -7.69
CA ASN A 115 2.94 12.41 -8.43
C ASN A 115 2.63 12.71 -9.90
N LEU A 116 1.37 12.60 -10.36
CA LEU A 116 1.05 13.07 -11.70
C LEU A 116 0.98 14.59 -11.74
N THR A 117 1.63 15.16 -12.76
CA THR A 117 1.53 16.56 -13.16
C THR A 117 1.30 16.66 -14.66
N ASN A 118 1.08 17.85 -15.20
CA ASN A 118 1.34 18.11 -16.63
C ASN A 118 2.79 18.55 -16.85
N GLN A 119 3.14 18.84 -18.10
CA GLN A 119 4.46 19.34 -18.50
C GLN A 119 4.84 20.68 -17.82
N ALA A 120 3.86 21.47 -17.37
CA ALA A 120 4.08 22.70 -16.63
C ALA A 120 4.25 22.48 -15.11
N GLY A 121 4.31 21.23 -14.65
CA GLY A 121 4.48 20.86 -13.24
C GLY A 121 3.23 21.06 -12.37
N LEU A 122 2.06 21.29 -12.97
CA LEU A 122 0.80 21.44 -12.24
C LEU A 122 0.21 20.06 -11.92
N PRO A 123 -0.15 19.78 -10.66
CA PRO A 123 -0.61 18.46 -10.24
C PRO A 123 -1.94 18.08 -10.88
N ALA A 124 -2.11 16.79 -11.18
CA ALA A 124 -3.40 16.25 -11.60
C ALA A 124 -4.44 16.38 -10.48
N VAL A 125 -5.68 16.62 -10.87
CA VAL A 125 -6.81 16.79 -9.94
C VAL A 125 -7.16 15.44 -9.32
N PRO A 126 -7.31 15.33 -7.98
CA PRO A 126 -7.79 14.12 -7.33
C PRO A 126 -9.16 13.69 -7.83
N PHE A 127 -9.40 12.39 -7.95
CA PHE A 127 -10.70 11.86 -8.40
C PHE A 127 -10.97 10.45 -7.85
N ARG A 128 -12.23 10.04 -7.96
CA ARG A 128 -12.68 8.66 -7.74
C ARG A 128 -13.84 8.33 -8.67
N THR A 129 -14.00 7.04 -9.01
CA THR A 129 -15.14 6.58 -9.83
C THR A 129 -16.14 5.71 -9.07
N ASP A 130 -15.89 5.39 -7.80
CA ASP A 130 -16.85 4.66 -6.98
C ASP A 130 -17.83 5.58 -6.25
N THR A 131 -19.03 5.07 -6.00
CA THR A 131 -20.13 5.76 -5.31
C THR A 131 -20.23 5.43 -3.82
N ARG A 132 -19.23 4.73 -3.27
CA ARG A 132 -19.23 4.31 -1.85
C ARG A 132 -19.22 5.53 -0.93
N ASP A 133 -19.84 5.44 0.23
CA ASP A 133 -19.84 6.55 1.17
C ASP A 133 -18.40 7.00 1.47
N PRO A 134 -18.13 8.32 1.49
CA PRO A 134 -16.87 8.79 2.03
C PRO A 134 -16.77 8.28 3.47
N GLU A 135 -15.70 7.54 3.75
CA GLU A 135 -15.38 7.13 5.11
C GLU A 135 -15.47 8.34 6.04
N THR A 136 -16.13 8.20 7.19
CA THR A 136 -16.48 9.32 8.05
C THR A 136 -15.21 10.13 8.40
N PRO A 137 -15.17 11.46 8.21
CA PRO A 137 -13.95 12.27 8.41
C PRO A 137 -13.48 12.37 9.88
N GLY A 138 -14.25 11.82 10.83
CA GLY A 138 -13.91 11.84 12.25
C GLY A 138 -12.68 10.99 12.49
N PHE A 139 -11.49 11.62 12.44
CA PHE A 139 -10.18 11.00 12.56
C PHE A 139 -10.15 9.63 11.89
N GLN A 140 -9.92 9.60 10.58
CA GLN A 140 -9.26 8.42 10.01
C GLN A 140 -7.80 8.48 10.48
N PRO A 141 -7.35 7.71 11.50
CA PRO A 141 -5.95 7.37 11.56
C PRO A 141 -5.66 6.64 10.26
N LEU A 142 -4.80 7.25 9.43
CA LEU A 142 -4.47 6.77 8.10
C LEU A 142 -4.26 5.24 8.11
N PRO A 143 -5.03 4.43 7.35
CA PRO A 143 -4.46 3.20 6.82
C PRO A 143 -3.51 3.66 5.71
N THR A 144 -2.31 4.08 6.10
CA THR A 144 -1.24 4.28 5.13
C THR A 144 -0.81 2.89 4.69
N PHE A 145 -1.20 2.54 3.47
CA PHE A 145 -0.61 1.39 2.79
C PHE A 145 0.86 1.75 2.56
N HIS A 146 1.77 1.14 3.32
CA HIS A 146 3.20 1.34 3.16
C HIS A 146 3.75 0.22 2.30
N ARG A 147 4.43 0.63 1.22
CA ARG A 147 5.22 -0.27 0.39
C ARG A 147 6.69 -0.05 0.69
N ILE A 148 7.39 -1.12 1.06
CA ILE A 148 8.85 -1.13 1.12
C ILE A 148 9.35 -1.91 -0.08
N GLU A 149 10.18 -1.27 -0.89
CA GLU A 149 10.89 -1.90 -2.00
C GLU A 149 12.38 -2.06 -1.66
N THR A 150 12.88 -3.24 -1.97
CA THR A 150 14.30 -3.60 -1.86
C THR A 150 14.75 -4.25 -3.17
N PRO A 151 16.06 -4.43 -3.39
CA PRO A 151 16.54 -5.15 -4.57
C PRO A 151 16.08 -6.62 -4.65
N ARG A 152 15.68 -7.25 -3.54
CA ARG A 152 15.29 -8.68 -3.51
C ARG A 152 13.79 -8.92 -3.41
N TYR A 153 13.08 -8.04 -2.71
CA TYR A 153 11.66 -8.19 -2.43
C TYR A 153 10.96 -6.85 -2.25
N SER A 154 9.63 -6.86 -2.37
CA SER A 154 8.76 -5.78 -1.93
C SER A 154 7.72 -6.30 -0.95
N LEU A 155 7.39 -5.48 0.05
CA LEU A 155 6.36 -5.76 1.04
C LEU A 155 5.35 -4.62 1.02
N GLU A 156 4.06 -4.94 1.14
CA GLU A 156 2.98 -3.95 1.23
C GLU A 156 2.10 -4.22 2.44
N THR A 157 1.83 -3.17 3.22
CA THR A 157 0.81 -3.23 4.27
C THR A 157 -0.56 -2.92 3.69
N GLY A 158 -1.57 -3.75 3.98
CA GLY A 158 -2.96 -3.58 3.54
C GLY A 158 -3.79 -2.71 4.49
N ARG A 159 -5.05 -2.50 4.09
CA ARG A 159 -6.02 -1.71 4.86
C ARG A 159 -6.22 -2.30 6.24
N GLY A 160 -6.22 -1.43 7.25
CA GLY A 160 -6.50 -1.83 8.64
C GLY A 160 -5.35 -2.51 9.37
N GLY A 161 -4.09 -2.28 9.00
CA GLY A 161 -2.93 -2.69 9.80
C GLY A 161 -2.55 -4.17 9.66
N LYS A 162 -2.44 -4.67 8.42
CA LYS A 162 -1.90 -6.00 8.11
C LYS A 162 -0.77 -5.92 7.10
N VAL A 163 0.12 -6.92 7.05
CA VAL A 163 0.96 -7.17 5.87
C VAL A 163 0.10 -7.94 4.86
N ALA A 164 -0.13 -7.35 3.69
CA ALA A 164 -1.06 -7.89 2.69
C ALA A 164 -0.34 -8.51 1.48
N SER A 165 0.91 -8.13 1.22
CA SER A 165 1.69 -8.66 0.10
C SER A 165 3.16 -8.79 0.48
N LEU A 166 3.78 -9.88 0.02
CA LEU A 166 5.21 -10.10 0.04
C LEU A 166 5.62 -10.69 -1.31
N ILE A 167 6.22 -9.86 -2.15
CA ILE A 167 6.68 -10.27 -3.48
C ILE A 167 8.20 -10.40 -3.46
N ALA A 168 8.72 -11.58 -3.83
CA ALA A 168 10.15 -11.82 -4.02
C ALA A 168 10.38 -12.44 -5.41
N GLY A 169 11.38 -11.97 -6.15
CA GLY A 169 11.62 -12.43 -7.53
C GLY A 169 10.38 -12.33 -8.45
N GLY A 170 9.53 -11.32 -8.25
CA GLY A 170 8.28 -11.15 -8.99
C GLY A 170 7.15 -12.12 -8.60
N THR A 171 7.34 -12.93 -7.55
CA THR A 171 6.38 -13.94 -7.09
C THR A 171 5.77 -13.54 -5.75
N GLU A 172 4.44 -13.54 -5.65
CA GLU A 172 3.71 -13.31 -4.40
C GLU A 172 3.79 -14.52 -3.46
N PHE A 173 4.01 -14.29 -2.17
CA PHE A 173 4.06 -15.36 -1.16
C PHE A 173 2.88 -15.34 -0.18
N LEU A 174 2.22 -14.20 0.01
CA LEU A 174 1.05 -14.12 0.90
C LEU A 174 -0.24 -14.38 0.15
N SER A 175 -1.21 -15.01 0.81
CA SER A 175 -2.55 -15.19 0.23
C SER A 175 -3.23 -13.84 0.05
N ARG A 176 -3.90 -13.68 -1.10
CA ARG A 176 -4.72 -12.51 -1.43
C ARG A 176 -6.21 -12.78 -1.33
N GLU A 177 -6.59 -14.00 -0.95
CA GLU A 177 -7.98 -14.39 -0.69
C GLU A 177 -8.49 -13.73 0.61
N PRO A 178 -9.82 -13.71 0.84
CA PRO A 178 -10.37 -13.30 2.13
C PRO A 178 -9.72 -14.09 3.29
N GLY A 179 -9.21 -13.39 4.31
CA GLY A 179 -8.41 -14.00 5.38
C GLY A 179 -6.91 -14.11 5.09
N GLY A 180 -6.47 -13.64 3.91
CA GLY A 180 -5.08 -13.57 3.49
C GLY A 180 -4.27 -12.40 4.09
N GLY A 181 -2.94 -12.53 4.02
CA GLY A 181 -1.99 -11.63 4.67
C GLY A 181 -1.76 -12.00 6.13
N THR A 182 -1.56 -11.00 6.98
CA THR A 182 -1.38 -11.21 8.43
C THR A 182 -2.62 -10.85 9.24
N TRP A 183 -2.88 -11.61 10.29
CA TRP A 183 -3.94 -11.31 11.25
C TRP A 183 -3.64 -11.96 12.61
N VAL A 184 -4.39 -11.55 13.62
CA VAL A 184 -4.38 -12.16 14.96
C VAL A 184 -5.79 -12.61 15.34
N PRO A 185 -5.97 -13.62 16.21
CA PRO A 185 -7.29 -14.00 16.70
C PRO A 185 -7.98 -12.86 17.46
N GLY A 186 -9.31 -12.81 17.36
CA GLY A 186 -10.16 -11.86 18.07
C GLY A 186 -11.45 -12.52 18.56
N GLY A 187 -12.16 -11.87 19.48
CA GLY A 187 -13.38 -12.41 20.08
C GLY A 187 -14.53 -12.68 19.10
N PHE A 188 -14.51 -12.06 17.92
CA PHE A 188 -15.49 -12.24 16.85
C PHE A 188 -14.85 -12.73 15.53
N GLY A 189 -13.72 -13.43 15.63
CA GLY A 189 -12.96 -13.94 14.48
C GLY A 189 -11.64 -13.19 14.25
N PRO A 190 -10.97 -13.44 13.10
CA PRO A 190 -9.71 -12.80 12.76
C PRO A 190 -9.81 -11.29 12.75
N ARG A 191 -8.77 -10.63 13.26
CA ARG A 191 -8.68 -9.17 13.27
C ARG A 191 -7.28 -8.71 12.87
N ASN A 192 -7.21 -7.52 12.30
CA ASN A 192 -5.95 -6.89 11.92
C ASN A 192 -5.45 -5.99 13.07
N LEU A 193 -4.19 -5.52 12.97
CA LEU A 193 -3.59 -4.64 13.97
C LEU A 193 -3.94 -3.17 13.76
N GLY A 194 -4.96 -2.79 12.97
CA GLY A 194 -5.62 -1.49 13.02
C GLY A 194 -4.83 -0.27 12.53
N PHE A 195 -3.76 0.12 13.24
CA PHE A 195 -2.98 1.33 12.98
C PHE A 195 -1.62 1.02 12.41
N THR A 196 -1.19 1.79 11.41
CA THR A 196 0.15 1.70 10.84
C THR A 196 0.96 2.96 11.11
N LYS A 197 2.24 2.81 11.41
CA LYS A 197 3.19 3.91 11.62
C LYS A 197 4.54 3.59 10.99
N THR A 198 5.09 4.54 10.22
CA THR A 198 6.51 4.51 9.85
C THR A 198 7.36 4.83 11.09
N VAL A 199 8.18 3.87 11.53
CA VAL A 199 9.09 4.03 12.68
C VAL A 199 10.56 4.15 12.27
N GLY A 200 10.83 4.18 10.96
CA GLY A 200 12.13 4.46 10.36
C GLY A 200 12.13 4.28 8.83
N PRO A 201 13.24 4.58 8.13
CA PRO A 201 13.31 4.57 6.65
C PRO A 201 12.90 3.26 5.98
N ARG A 202 13.01 2.14 6.70
CA ARG A 202 12.57 0.79 6.28
C ARG A 202 11.99 0.02 7.47
N ARG A 203 11.33 0.74 8.37
CA ARG A 203 10.67 0.15 9.53
C ARG A 203 9.22 0.64 9.63
N ILE A 204 8.31 -0.31 9.72
CA ILE A 204 6.87 -0.06 9.84
C ILE A 204 6.35 -0.80 11.06
N ALA A 205 5.51 -0.17 11.87
CA ALA A 205 4.81 -0.82 12.97
C ALA A 205 3.31 -0.86 12.68
N LEU A 206 2.68 -2.01 12.92
CA LEU A 206 1.24 -2.23 12.88
C LEU A 206 0.76 -2.51 14.32
N THR A 207 -0.19 -1.76 14.88
CA THR A 207 -0.58 -1.88 16.30
C THR A 207 -2.03 -1.53 16.57
N ASP A 208 -2.75 -2.35 17.33
CA ASP A 208 -4.14 -2.09 17.75
C ASP A 208 -4.21 -1.59 19.21
N GLY A 209 -3.06 -1.42 19.86
CA GLY A 209 -2.92 -1.08 21.27
C GLY A 209 -2.67 -2.28 22.18
N GLY A 210 -3.20 -3.46 21.84
CA GLY A 210 -2.99 -4.72 22.58
C GLY A 210 -1.83 -5.56 22.06
N ALA A 211 -1.53 -5.47 20.77
CA ALA A 211 -0.40 -6.12 20.12
C ALA A 211 0.24 -5.21 19.07
N GLU A 212 1.51 -5.44 18.77
CA GLU A 212 2.27 -4.68 17.78
C GLU A 212 3.12 -5.61 16.92
N LEU A 213 3.07 -5.44 15.61
CA LEU A 213 3.94 -6.09 14.64
C LEU A 213 4.86 -5.04 14.01
N GLU A 214 6.13 -5.08 14.38
CA GLU A 214 7.14 -4.21 13.80
C GLU A 214 7.93 -4.94 12.72
N LEU A 215 7.95 -4.39 11.51
CA LEU A 215 8.64 -4.90 10.33
C LEU A 215 9.93 -4.10 10.12
N ALA A 216 11.08 -4.76 10.15
CA ALA A 216 12.38 -4.16 9.84
C ALA A 216 12.96 -4.78 8.56
N CYS A 217 13.01 -3.99 7.49
CA CYS A 217 13.39 -4.45 6.15
C CYS A 217 14.83 -4.06 5.78
N ARG A 218 15.60 -5.00 5.24
CA ARG A 218 16.96 -4.83 4.70
C ARG A 218 16.99 -5.32 3.25
N ASN A 219 18.11 -5.14 2.54
CA ASN A 219 18.16 -5.48 1.12
C ASN A 219 17.95 -6.98 0.83
N GLU A 220 18.42 -7.87 1.72
CA GLU A 220 18.39 -9.33 1.50
C GLU A 220 17.71 -10.10 2.64
N SER A 221 17.16 -9.39 3.63
CA SER A 221 16.47 -9.99 4.77
C SER A 221 15.45 -9.04 5.36
N MET A 222 14.52 -9.58 6.14
CA MET A 222 13.67 -8.80 7.03
C MET A 222 13.45 -9.50 8.35
N ALA A 223 13.14 -8.72 9.37
CA ALA A 223 12.80 -9.23 10.69
C ALA A 223 11.49 -8.63 11.15
N TRP A 224 10.59 -9.45 11.66
CA TRP A 224 9.31 -9.04 12.21
C TRP A 224 9.32 -9.30 13.71
N SER A 225 9.05 -8.28 14.52
CA SER A 225 8.91 -8.40 15.97
C SER A 225 7.45 -8.28 16.35
N PHE A 226 6.86 -9.35 16.85
CA PHE A 226 5.47 -9.40 17.29
C PHE A 226 5.41 -9.31 18.81
N THR A 227 4.99 -8.15 19.30
CA THR A 227 4.90 -7.81 20.72
C THR A 227 3.47 -7.96 21.19
N ASN A 228 3.27 -8.71 22.28
CA ASN A 228 2.01 -8.84 22.99
C ASN A 228 2.04 -7.97 24.25
N ARG A 229 1.08 -7.05 24.38
CA ARG A 229 0.94 -6.21 25.58
C ARG A 229 -0.10 -6.76 26.57
N GLY A 230 -0.88 -7.77 26.18
CA GLY A 230 -1.84 -8.47 27.03
C GLY A 230 -1.18 -9.53 27.92
N GLY A 231 -1.95 -10.04 28.90
CA GLY A 231 -1.48 -11.05 29.86
C GLY A 231 -1.50 -12.49 29.35
N ASP A 232 -2.39 -12.81 28.41
CA ASP A 232 -2.48 -14.15 27.81
C ASP A 232 -1.69 -14.22 26.50
N PRO A 233 -1.14 -15.39 26.12
CA PRO A 233 -0.48 -15.56 24.83
C PRO A 233 -1.41 -15.23 23.65
N ILE A 234 -0.85 -14.65 22.60
CA ILE A 234 -1.55 -14.34 21.34
C ILE A 234 -0.73 -14.84 20.16
N GLU A 235 -1.41 -15.24 19.09
CA GLU A 235 -0.79 -15.74 17.87
C GLU A 235 -0.91 -14.71 16.74
N LEU A 236 0.18 -14.54 16.00
CA LEU A 236 0.20 -13.94 14.68
C LEU A 236 0.12 -15.05 13.63
N HIS A 237 -0.84 -14.95 12.73
CA HIS A 237 -0.97 -15.82 11.58
C HIS A 237 -0.52 -15.09 10.33
N VAL A 238 0.29 -15.75 9.51
CA VAL A 238 0.76 -15.28 8.21
C VAL A 238 0.25 -16.25 7.15
N ALA A 239 -0.83 -15.90 6.46
CA ALA A 239 -1.44 -16.76 5.45
C ALA A 239 -0.67 -16.72 4.14
N LEU A 240 -0.22 -17.89 3.69
CA LEU A 240 0.55 -18.04 2.47
C LEU A 240 -0.37 -18.32 1.28
N SER A 241 0.05 -17.92 0.09
CA SER A 241 -0.66 -18.26 -1.14
C SER A 241 -0.74 -19.80 -1.29
N PRO A 242 -1.87 -20.37 -1.78
CA PRO A 242 -2.03 -21.82 -2.01
C PRO A 242 -0.88 -22.45 -2.80
N GLU A 243 -0.32 -21.70 -3.73
CA GLU A 243 0.77 -22.12 -4.61
C GLU A 243 2.17 -22.10 -3.97
N VAL A 244 2.32 -21.65 -2.71
CA VAL A 244 3.61 -21.69 -2.01
C VAL A 244 3.82 -23.08 -1.43
N GLU A 245 4.92 -23.75 -1.75
CA GLU A 245 5.32 -24.98 -1.06
C GLU A 245 5.99 -24.62 0.27
N VAL A 246 5.63 -25.32 1.35
CA VAL A 246 6.13 -25.07 2.70
C VAL A 246 6.80 -26.31 3.24
N ALA A 247 8.11 -26.24 3.47
CA ALA A 247 8.89 -27.28 4.13
C ALA A 247 9.30 -26.79 5.53
N ALA A 248 8.60 -27.26 6.57
CA ALA A 248 8.89 -26.89 7.96
C ALA A 248 9.94 -27.81 8.58
N ASP A 249 10.82 -27.23 9.39
CA ASP A 249 11.80 -27.94 10.23
C ASP A 249 11.92 -27.22 11.58
N GLY A 250 11.32 -27.81 12.61
CA GLY A 250 11.24 -27.23 13.95
C GLY A 250 10.62 -25.83 13.94
N PHE A 251 11.39 -24.84 14.40
CA PHE A 251 10.99 -23.43 14.47
C PHE A 251 11.33 -22.64 13.20
N SER A 252 11.50 -23.32 12.08
CA SER A 252 11.80 -22.72 10.78
C SER A 252 10.98 -23.33 9.65
N ALA A 253 10.85 -22.62 8.54
CA ALA A 253 10.26 -23.12 7.32
C ALA A 253 10.98 -22.55 6.09
N THR A 254 11.09 -23.36 5.04
CA THR A 254 11.46 -22.93 3.70
C THR A 254 10.21 -22.78 2.86
N LEU A 255 9.98 -21.58 2.33
CA LEU A 255 8.92 -21.27 1.39
C LEU A 255 9.49 -21.32 -0.02
N THR A 256 8.84 -22.05 -0.93
CA THR A 256 9.26 -22.12 -2.34
C THR A 256 8.07 -21.87 -3.26
N ARG A 257 8.24 -20.98 -4.24
CA ARG A 257 7.27 -20.78 -5.33
C ARG A 257 7.99 -20.26 -6.56
N ASN A 258 7.70 -20.82 -7.74
CA ASN A 258 8.30 -20.42 -9.02
C ASN A 258 9.84 -20.34 -9.01
N GLY A 259 10.50 -21.24 -8.27
CA GLY A 259 11.96 -21.26 -8.12
C GLY A 259 12.55 -20.21 -7.17
N VAL A 260 11.73 -19.32 -6.61
CA VAL A 260 12.12 -18.36 -5.57
C VAL A 260 12.03 -19.03 -4.20
N ARG A 261 13.03 -18.82 -3.34
CA ARG A 261 13.09 -19.40 -2.00
C ARG A 261 13.19 -18.33 -0.91
N ILE A 262 12.37 -18.48 0.13
CA ILE A 262 12.43 -17.66 1.35
C ILE A 262 12.62 -18.60 2.54
N GLU A 263 13.69 -18.39 3.31
CA GLU A 263 13.88 -19.07 4.59
C GLU A 263 13.27 -18.22 5.70
N VAL A 264 12.43 -18.83 6.52
CA VAL A 264 11.75 -18.19 7.64
C VAL A 264 12.13 -18.90 8.93
N GLY A 265 12.66 -18.15 9.91
CA GLY A 265 12.95 -18.64 11.25
C GLY A 265 12.05 -17.97 12.29
N GLY A 266 11.93 -18.61 13.46
CA GLY A 266 11.16 -18.08 14.58
C GLY A 266 9.65 -18.32 14.51
N ILE A 267 9.22 -19.26 13.66
CA ILE A 267 7.83 -19.72 13.66
C ILE A 267 7.58 -20.64 14.84
N THR A 268 6.35 -20.65 15.36
CA THR A 268 5.91 -21.66 16.34
C THR A 268 5.50 -22.94 15.65
N ARG A 269 4.75 -22.84 14.55
CA ARG A 269 4.32 -23.98 13.73
C ARG A 269 3.88 -23.52 12.34
N VAL A 270 3.65 -24.49 11.46
CA VAL A 270 2.89 -24.32 10.22
C VAL A 270 1.52 -25.01 10.38
N GLU A 271 0.44 -24.32 10.02
CA GLU A 271 -0.92 -24.82 10.16
C GLU A 271 -1.80 -24.31 9.01
N ASP A 272 -2.45 -25.20 8.27
CA ASP A 272 -3.32 -24.87 7.13
C ASP A 272 -2.73 -23.81 6.19
N HIS A 273 -1.48 -24.03 5.76
CA HIS A 273 -0.75 -23.09 4.90
C HIS A 273 -0.50 -21.69 5.49
N ARG A 274 -0.46 -21.61 6.81
CA ARG A 274 -0.10 -20.40 7.56
C ARG A 274 1.16 -20.64 8.35
N LEU A 275 2.02 -19.63 8.41
CA LEU A 275 3.05 -19.57 9.45
C LEU A 275 2.39 -18.98 10.70
N VAL A 276 2.52 -19.67 11.83
CA VAL A 276 1.97 -19.23 13.11
C VAL A 276 3.09 -18.88 14.06
N VAL A 277 2.98 -17.73 14.71
CA VAL A 277 3.94 -17.26 15.71
C VAL A 277 3.21 -16.84 16.98
N SER A 278 3.49 -17.54 18.07
CA SER A 278 2.95 -17.25 19.39
C SER A 278 3.85 -16.28 20.12
N ALA A 279 3.30 -15.19 20.63
CA ALA A 279 3.94 -14.28 21.58
C ALA A 279 3.35 -14.52 22.98
N PRO A 280 4.19 -14.78 24.01
CA PRO A 280 3.69 -14.98 25.36
C PRO A 280 3.09 -13.69 25.93
N GLY A 281 2.35 -13.80 27.03
CA GLY A 281 1.84 -12.64 27.77
C GLY A 281 2.96 -11.65 28.11
N HIS A 282 2.74 -10.37 27.82
CA HIS A 282 3.71 -9.29 27.98
C HIS A 282 5.07 -9.54 27.30
N GLY A 283 5.11 -10.40 26.28
CA GLY A 283 6.33 -10.85 25.62
C GLY A 283 6.45 -10.41 24.17
N VAL A 284 7.56 -10.78 23.57
CA VAL A 284 7.85 -10.56 22.14
C VAL A 284 8.34 -11.85 21.51
N SER A 285 7.85 -12.11 20.30
CA SER A 285 8.36 -13.16 19.43
C SER A 285 8.87 -12.55 18.14
N ARG A 286 9.82 -13.22 17.50
CA ARG A 286 10.51 -12.69 16.32
C ARG A 286 10.45 -13.69 15.18
N LEU A 287 10.14 -13.19 13.98
CA LEU A 287 10.33 -13.91 12.72
C LEU A 287 11.48 -13.28 11.96
N ASP A 288 12.36 -14.10 11.39
CA ASP A 288 13.42 -13.64 10.52
C ASP A 288 13.25 -14.28 9.14
N PHE A 289 13.33 -13.49 8.08
CA PHE A 289 13.18 -13.91 6.70
C PHE A 289 14.47 -13.63 5.94
N THR A 290 14.97 -14.62 5.21
CA THR A 290 16.13 -14.51 4.32
C THR A 290 15.73 -14.88 2.90
N PHE A 291 16.02 -13.99 1.95
CA PHE A 291 15.65 -14.16 0.55
C PHE A 291 16.85 -14.70 -0.22
N ARG A 292 16.73 -15.88 -0.83
CA ARG A 292 17.81 -16.55 -1.57
C ARG A 292 17.51 -16.62 -3.07
#